data_AF-A0A804MSB1-F1
#
_entry.id   AF-A0A804MSB1-F1
#
_cell.length_a   1.000
_cell.length_b   1.000
_cell.length_c   1.000
_cell.angle_alpha   90.00
_cell.angle_beta   90.00
_cell.angle_gamma   90.00
#
_symmetry.space_group_name_H-M   'P 1'
#
loop_
_entity.id
_entity.type
_entity.pdbx_description
1 polymer ?
#
loop_
_entity_poly.entity_id
_entity_poly.type
_entity_poly.pdbx_seq_one_letter_code
_entity_poly.pdbx_strand_id
1 'polypeptide(L)'
;MGSTVSKSGNNSSKNLDAVEGDGKKGKHGKGSDDSYYATSKAHPVSSEVRRIQIDIEQAQALIRKLDSKKGIENNVLSSSDHEKSYMNKSHGSVGPIVIIQGSSTVKGLEGAELLDTLVTYLWRIHGVDYYGMSETNEPKGLRHVKADARTYNGASSNGAEWENKLDSF
;
A
#
# COMPACT_ATOMS: atom_id res chain seq x y z
N MET A 1 19.63 -41.56 -28.99
CA MET A 1 18.42 -42.35 -28.71
C MET A 1 17.51 -41.51 -27.83
N GLY A 2 16.22 -41.39 -28.19
CA GLY A 2 15.15 -40.88 -27.33
C GLY A 2 14.76 -39.41 -27.48
N SER A 3 14.03 -39.05 -28.54
CA SER A 3 13.27 -37.79 -28.63
C SER A 3 11.79 -38.13 -28.78
N THR A 4 10.93 -37.68 -27.86
CA THR A 4 9.47 -37.88 -27.92
C THR A 4 8.75 -36.62 -28.39
N VAL A 5 7.88 -36.86 -29.37
CA VAL A 5 6.99 -35.95 -30.11
C VAL A 5 5.79 -35.53 -29.26
N SER A 6 5.34 -34.27 -29.39
CA SER A 6 4.00 -33.82 -28.98
C SER A 6 3.23 -33.35 -30.21
N LYS A 7 2.09 -34.02 -30.50
CA LYS A 7 1.18 -33.72 -31.61
C LYS A 7 -0.24 -33.48 -31.08
N SER A 8 -0.73 -32.27 -31.38
CA SER A 8 -2.09 -31.88 -31.83
C SER A 8 -3.35 -32.55 -31.24
N GLY A 9 -4.28 -31.72 -30.77
CA GLY A 9 -5.69 -32.08 -30.57
C GLY A 9 -6.60 -30.86 -30.45
N ASN A 10 -7.18 -30.42 -31.57
CA ASN A 10 -8.23 -29.40 -31.66
C ASN A 10 -9.51 -30.09 -32.16
N ASN A 11 -10.58 -30.14 -31.35
CA ASN A 11 -11.86 -30.74 -31.73
C ASN A 11 -13.07 -29.82 -31.43
N SER A 12 -13.62 -29.31 -32.53
CA SER A 12 -15.03 -29.03 -32.88
C SER A 12 -16.16 -28.91 -31.83
N SER A 13 -16.79 -27.73 -31.87
CA SER A 13 -18.20 -27.43 -32.21
C SER A 13 -19.35 -28.27 -31.61
N LYS A 14 -20.25 -27.59 -30.87
CA LYS A 14 -21.69 -27.89 -30.82
C LYS A 14 -22.52 -26.60 -30.82
N ASN A 15 -23.46 -26.57 -31.75
CA ASN A 15 -24.53 -25.58 -31.99
C ASN A 15 -25.68 -25.80 -30.97
N LEU A 16 -26.46 -24.76 -30.64
CA LEU A 16 -27.94 -24.76 -30.71
C LEU A 16 -28.59 -23.49 -30.13
N ASP A 17 -29.42 -22.92 -31.00
CA ASP A 17 -30.71 -22.25 -30.83
C ASP A 17 -30.89 -20.80 -30.37
N ALA A 18 -31.72 -20.13 -31.17
CA ALA A 18 -32.09 -18.74 -31.14
C ALA A 18 -33.38 -18.54 -30.33
N VAL A 19 -33.44 -17.46 -29.55
CA VAL A 19 -34.71 -16.78 -29.29
C VAL A 19 -34.47 -15.27 -29.18
N GLU A 20 -35.28 -14.53 -29.91
CA GLU A 20 -35.31 -13.07 -29.98
C GLU A 20 -35.64 -12.45 -28.62
N GLY A 21 -35.04 -11.29 -28.33
CA GLY A 21 -35.29 -10.52 -27.13
C GLY A 21 -34.58 -9.16 -27.19
N ASP A 22 -35.32 -8.19 -27.72
CA ASP A 22 -35.09 -6.74 -27.80
C ASP A 22 -34.28 -6.11 -26.64
N GLY A 23 -33.44 -5.10 -26.95
CA GLY A 23 -33.04 -4.09 -25.95
C GLY A 23 -31.56 -3.66 -25.87
N LYS A 24 -31.16 -2.72 -26.75
CA LYS A 24 -30.25 -1.57 -26.50
C LYS A 24 -28.83 -1.77 -25.93
N LYS A 25 -27.85 -1.37 -26.77
CA LYS A 25 -26.62 -0.59 -26.47
C LYS A 25 -25.67 -1.19 -25.39
N GLY A 26 -24.56 -1.82 -25.73
CA GLY A 26 -23.44 -1.23 -26.47
C GLY A 26 -22.30 -0.81 -25.52
N LYS A 27 -21.23 -1.62 -25.46
CA LYS A 27 -19.80 -1.33 -25.16
C LYS A 27 -19.13 -2.59 -24.58
N HIS A 28 -18.60 -3.49 -25.41
CA HIS A 28 -17.17 -3.57 -25.73
C HIS A 28 -16.23 -3.44 -24.52
N GLY A 29 -15.78 -4.61 -24.05
CA GLY A 29 -14.36 -4.92 -23.84
C GLY A 29 -13.64 -4.27 -22.67
N LYS A 30 -13.43 -5.04 -21.60
CA LYS A 30 -12.16 -4.97 -20.85
C LYS A 30 -11.88 -6.34 -20.21
N GLY A 31 -11.24 -7.22 -20.96
CA GLY A 31 -10.46 -8.31 -20.36
C GLY A 31 -9.29 -7.66 -19.61
N SER A 32 -9.29 -7.76 -18.27
CA SER A 32 -8.28 -7.13 -17.43
C SER A 32 -7.13 -8.11 -17.17
N ASP A 33 -6.10 -8.06 -18.00
CA ASP A 33 -4.77 -8.61 -17.64
C ASP A 33 -4.05 -7.78 -16.56
N ASP A 34 -4.64 -6.67 -16.12
CA ASP A 34 -4.17 -5.86 -14.97
C ASP A 34 -4.36 -6.53 -13.60
N SER A 35 -4.99 -7.70 -13.53
CA SER A 35 -5.30 -8.39 -12.26
C SER A 35 -4.06 -8.98 -11.59
N TYR A 36 -3.02 -9.36 -12.35
CA TYR A 36 -1.82 -9.99 -11.80
C TYR A 36 -0.96 -9.05 -10.95
N TYR A 37 -1.08 -7.73 -11.17
CA TYR A 37 -0.34 -6.71 -10.42
C TYR A 37 -1.26 -5.86 -9.54
N ALA A 38 -2.55 -6.19 -9.47
CA ALA A 38 -3.50 -5.50 -8.61
C ALA A 38 -3.27 -5.87 -7.15
N THR A 39 -2.52 -5.02 -6.44
CA THR A 39 -2.44 -5.05 -4.98
C THR A 39 -3.80 -4.71 -4.37
N SER A 40 -4.14 -5.40 -3.28
CA SER A 40 -5.32 -5.09 -2.47
C SER A 40 -5.22 -3.66 -1.91
N LYS A 41 -6.27 -2.87 -2.12
CA LYS A 41 -6.32 -1.50 -1.60
C LYS A 41 -6.93 -1.45 -0.21
N ALA A 42 -6.33 -0.64 0.65
CA ALA A 42 -6.85 -0.25 1.95
C ALA A 42 -8.19 0.50 1.82
N HIS A 43 -8.86 0.71 2.94
CA HIS A 43 -10.05 1.54 2.98
C HIS A 43 -9.72 2.98 2.50
N PRO A 44 -10.61 3.66 1.75
CA PRO A 44 -10.38 5.01 1.24
C PRO A 44 -9.90 6.05 2.27
N VAL A 45 -10.33 5.91 3.53
CA VAL A 45 -9.91 6.76 4.65
C VAL A 45 -8.39 6.79 4.87
N SER A 46 -7.67 5.73 4.45
CA SER A 46 -6.20 5.67 4.45
C SER A 46 -5.54 6.80 3.65
N SER A 47 -6.26 7.43 2.74
CA SER A 47 -5.77 8.57 1.94
C SER A 47 -6.03 9.94 2.55
N GLU A 48 -6.76 10.03 3.66
CA GLU A 48 -7.02 11.31 4.31
C GLU A 48 -5.73 11.87 4.92
N VAL A 49 -5.53 13.18 4.79
CA VAL A 49 -4.37 13.88 5.38
C VAL A 49 -4.26 13.62 6.89
N ARG A 50 -5.41 13.60 7.60
CA ARG A 50 -5.47 13.26 9.03
C ARG A 50 -4.92 11.85 9.29
N ARG A 51 -5.36 10.87 8.49
CA ARG A 51 -4.97 9.47 8.66
C ARG A 51 -3.50 9.26 8.30
N ILE A 52 -3.02 9.90 7.23
CA ILE A 52 -1.61 9.86 6.84
C ILE A 52 -0.70 10.31 7.99
N GLN A 53 -1.06 11.40 8.68
CA GLN A 53 -0.28 11.89 9.82
C GLN A 53 -0.21 10.85 10.96
N ILE A 54 -1.34 10.24 11.30
CA ILE A 54 -1.41 9.20 12.34
C ILE A 54 -0.59 7.97 11.92
N ASP A 55 -0.72 7.55 10.65
CA ASP A 55 -0.03 6.37 10.12
C ASP A 55 1.49 6.56 10.09
N ILE A 56 1.99 7.78 9.84
CA ILE A 56 3.42 8.08 9.92
C ILE A 56 3.94 7.81 11.33
N GLU A 57 3.26 8.34 12.35
CA GLU A 57 3.68 8.20 13.75
C GLU A 57 3.65 6.72 14.19
N GLN A 58 2.59 6.00 13.82
CA GLN A 58 2.45 4.57 14.10
C GLN A 58 3.52 3.74 13.38
N ALA A 59 3.73 3.98 12.09
CA ALA A 59 4.73 3.25 11.31
C ALA A 59 6.15 3.49 11.85
N GLN A 60 6.51 4.72 12.21
CA GLN A 60 7.79 5.02 12.85
C GLN A 60 7.94 4.31 14.21
N ALA A 61 6.87 4.27 15.02
CA ALA A 61 6.89 3.53 16.28
C ALA A 61 7.08 2.02 16.09
N LEU A 62 6.43 1.43 15.08
CA LEU A 62 6.61 0.03 14.72
C LEU A 62 8.03 -0.24 14.23
N ILE A 63 8.57 0.60 13.36
CA ILE A 63 9.95 0.49 12.85
C ILE A 63 10.94 0.51 14.02
N ARG A 64 10.85 1.50 14.94
CA ARG A 64 11.72 1.56 16.13
C ARG A 64 11.68 0.26 16.95
N LYS A 65 10.48 -0.27 17.20
CA LYS A 65 10.27 -1.49 17.98
C LYS A 65 10.86 -2.71 17.28
N LEU A 66 10.67 -2.85 15.97
CA LEU A 66 11.09 -4.02 15.20
C LEU A 66 12.58 -3.98 14.87
N ASP A 67 13.14 -2.81 14.57
CA ASP A 67 14.57 -2.59 14.38
C ASP A 67 15.36 -2.98 15.63
N SER A 68 14.88 -2.56 16.80
CA SER A 68 15.48 -2.93 18.09
C SER A 68 15.50 -4.45 18.31
N LYS A 69 14.47 -5.18 17.87
CA LYS A 69 14.42 -6.65 17.95
C LYS A 69 15.39 -7.34 16.99
N LYS A 70 15.68 -6.71 15.84
CA LYS A 70 16.58 -7.26 14.81
C LYS A 70 18.02 -6.75 14.94
N GLY A 71 18.30 -5.86 15.89
CA GLY A 71 19.61 -5.22 16.04
C GLY A 71 19.94 -4.26 14.89
N ILE A 72 18.93 -3.66 14.25
CA ILE A 72 19.13 -2.65 13.21
C ILE A 72 19.33 -1.30 13.91
N GLU A 73 20.53 -0.75 13.79
CA GLU A 73 20.90 0.54 14.37
C GLU A 73 20.96 1.63 13.30
N ASN A 74 20.85 2.90 13.71
CA ASN A 74 21.02 4.08 12.85
C ASN A 74 20.08 4.16 11.63
N ASN A 75 18.87 3.60 11.73
CA ASN A 75 17.87 3.74 10.68
C ASN A 75 17.28 5.17 10.69
N VAL A 76 17.55 5.91 9.61
CA VAL A 76 17.05 7.29 9.42
C VAL A 76 15.52 7.40 9.45
N LEU A 77 14.80 6.32 9.12
CA LEU A 77 13.34 6.28 9.15
C LEU A 77 12.76 6.18 10.56
N SER A 78 13.57 5.75 11.53
CA SER A 78 13.18 5.54 12.92
C SER A 78 13.14 6.83 13.74
N SER A 79 13.76 7.91 13.26
CA SER A 79 13.92 9.13 14.05
C SER A 79 12.57 9.81 14.28
N SER A 80 12.26 9.97 15.56
CA SER A 80 11.26 10.91 16.07
C SER A 80 11.97 12.05 16.81
N ASP A 81 13.21 12.41 16.43
CA ASP A 81 13.96 13.52 17.04
C ASP A 81 13.28 14.84 16.71
N HIS A 82 12.14 15.06 17.36
CA HIS A 82 11.83 16.32 18.00
C HIS A 82 12.94 16.60 19.01
N GLU A 83 14.13 16.92 18.49
CA GLU A 83 15.01 17.82 19.18
C GLU A 83 14.20 19.09 19.41
N LYS A 84 13.90 19.34 20.67
CA LYS A 84 13.18 20.51 21.17
C LYS A 84 14.03 21.76 20.95
N SER A 85 14.20 22.21 19.70
CA SER A 85 14.84 23.48 19.33
C SER A 85 14.72 23.60 17.80
N TYR A 86 14.04 24.57 17.18
CA TYR A 86 14.07 26.00 17.37
C TYR A 86 12.74 26.62 16.92
N MET A 87 12.14 27.43 17.79
CA MET A 87 11.55 28.73 17.46
C MET A 87 10.74 28.87 16.16
N ASN A 88 9.43 28.57 16.22
CA ASN A 88 8.38 29.61 16.15
C ASN A 88 7.01 28.96 16.13
N LYS A 89 6.23 29.20 17.20
CA LYS A 89 4.78 29.02 17.18
C LYS A 89 4.18 30.12 16.30
N SER A 90 4.23 29.94 14.98
CA SER A 90 3.46 30.73 14.03
C SER A 90 3.49 30.04 12.67
N HIS A 91 2.31 29.70 12.17
CA HIS A 91 2.01 29.07 10.87
C HIS A 91 2.24 27.55 10.75
N GLY A 92 1.11 26.82 10.80
CA GLY A 92 0.91 25.50 10.20
C GLY A 92 1.92 24.44 10.58
N SER A 93 1.63 23.64 11.61
CA SER A 93 2.42 22.44 11.95
C SER A 93 2.57 21.55 10.71
N VAL A 94 3.68 21.70 10.00
CA VAL A 94 4.08 20.80 8.92
C VAL A 94 4.40 19.47 9.60
N GLY A 95 3.83 18.38 9.10
CA GLY A 95 3.99 17.05 9.68
C GLY A 95 5.47 16.58 9.71
N PRO A 96 5.75 15.37 10.22
CA PRO A 96 7.10 14.83 10.26
C PRO A 96 7.77 14.85 8.88
N ILE A 97 9.02 15.29 8.86
CA ILE A 97 9.88 15.31 7.68
C ILE A 97 11.09 14.44 7.97
N VAL A 98 11.42 13.52 7.07
CA VAL A 98 12.67 12.75 7.12
C VAL A 98 13.58 13.23 6.00
N ILE A 99 14.79 13.67 6.36
CA ILE A 99 15.79 14.14 5.40
C ILE A 99 16.73 12.99 5.08
N ILE A 100 16.72 12.52 3.83
CA ILE A 100 17.65 11.52 3.31
C ILE A 100 18.79 12.25 2.60
N GLN A 101 19.99 12.18 3.18
CA GLN A 101 21.22 12.66 2.55
C GLN A 101 21.90 11.51 1.80
N GLY A 102 21.74 11.49 0.48
CA GLY A 102 22.47 10.60 -0.42
C GLY A 102 23.85 11.14 -0.78
N SER A 103 24.61 10.38 -1.58
CA SER A 103 25.98 10.76 -1.97
C SER A 103 26.06 12.04 -2.81
N SER A 104 25.01 12.41 -3.54
CA SER A 104 24.98 13.57 -4.45
C SER A 104 23.77 14.48 -4.26
N THR A 105 22.77 14.06 -3.48
CA THR A 105 21.51 14.77 -3.32
C THR A 105 20.98 14.65 -1.90
N VAL A 106 20.25 15.67 -1.46
CA VAL A 106 19.48 15.65 -0.22
C VAL A 106 18.01 15.67 -0.60
N LYS A 107 17.21 14.78 -0.01
CA LYS A 107 15.77 14.67 -0.27
C LYS A 107 15.01 14.70 1.05
N GLY A 108 14.11 15.68 1.21
CA GLY A 108 13.11 15.67 2.27
C GLY A 108 11.91 14.81 1.85
N LEU A 109 11.52 13.87 2.70
CA LEU A 109 10.30 13.10 2.56
C LEU A 109 9.28 13.60 3.58
N GLU A 110 8.06 13.89 3.12
CA GLU A 110 6.95 14.31 3.98
C GLU A 110 5.62 13.69 3.53
N GLY A 111 4.62 13.74 4.41
CA GLY A 111 3.25 13.31 4.11
C GLY A 111 3.16 11.91 3.50
N ALA A 112 2.40 11.78 2.40
CA ALA A 112 2.16 10.51 1.74
C ALA A 112 3.45 9.82 1.26
N GLU A 113 4.47 10.57 0.86
CA GLU A 113 5.73 10.02 0.34
C GLU A 113 6.57 9.42 1.49
N LEU A 114 6.62 10.10 2.63
CA LEU A 114 7.23 9.57 3.84
C LEU A 114 6.51 8.28 4.26
N LEU A 115 5.17 8.32 4.33
CA LEU A 115 4.38 7.15 4.72
C LEU A 115 4.60 5.95 3.79
N ASP A 116 4.60 6.17 2.48
CA ASP A 116 4.84 5.09 1.51
C ASP A 116 6.23 4.48 1.69
N THR A 117 7.23 5.29 2.06
CA THR A 117 8.58 4.82 2.39
C THR A 117 8.59 3.98 3.67
N LEU A 118 7.93 4.46 4.75
CA LEU A 118 7.84 3.76 6.03
C LEU A 118 7.13 2.41 5.89
N VAL A 119 5.97 2.37 5.23
CA VAL A 119 5.21 1.13 5.01
C VAL A 119 5.95 0.18 4.07
N THR A 120 6.68 0.70 3.08
CA THR A 120 7.55 -0.14 2.24
C THR A 120 8.67 -0.76 3.06
N TYR A 121 9.31 -0.01 3.96
CA TYR A 121 10.34 -0.52 4.85
C TYR A 121 9.79 -1.63 5.77
N LEU A 122 8.64 -1.38 6.42
CA LEU A 122 7.94 -2.37 7.25
C LEU A 122 7.69 -3.68 6.50
N TRP A 123 7.21 -3.61 5.25
CA TRP A 123 6.99 -4.80 4.45
C TRP A 123 8.29 -5.51 4.05
N ARG A 124 9.27 -4.76 3.53
CA ARG A 124 10.49 -5.35 2.95
C ARG A 124 11.46 -5.89 3.98
N ILE A 125 11.57 -5.23 5.13
CA ILE A 125 12.55 -5.56 6.16
C ILE A 125 11.91 -6.38 7.28
N HIS A 126 10.66 -6.07 7.63
CA HIS A 126 9.97 -6.71 8.76
C HIS A 126 8.87 -7.69 8.36
N GLY A 127 8.44 -7.69 7.10
CA GLY A 127 7.33 -8.54 6.66
C GLY A 127 5.97 -8.12 7.20
N VAL A 128 5.84 -6.85 7.61
CA VAL A 128 4.59 -6.27 8.10
C VAL A 128 3.82 -5.67 6.93
N ASP A 129 2.66 -6.23 6.62
CA ASP A 129 1.68 -5.63 5.73
C ASP A 129 0.77 -4.70 6.54
N TYR A 130 1.20 -3.45 6.65
CA TYR A 130 0.56 -2.44 7.51
C TYR A 130 -0.95 -2.29 7.24
N TYR A 131 -1.34 -2.08 5.98
CA TYR A 131 -2.75 -1.93 5.63
C TYR A 131 -3.50 -3.27 5.51
N GLY A 132 -2.77 -4.37 5.40
CA GLY A 132 -3.32 -5.73 5.45
C GLY A 132 -3.50 -6.26 6.88
N MET A 133 -3.04 -5.52 7.89
CA MET A 133 -3.11 -5.91 9.31
C MET A 133 -2.54 -7.31 9.55
N SER A 134 -1.40 -7.61 8.92
CA SER A 134 -0.76 -8.94 9.01
C SER A 134 0.76 -8.85 9.01
N GLU A 135 1.39 -9.88 9.55
CA GLU A 135 2.85 -10.04 9.58
C GLU A 135 3.22 -11.43 9.04
N THR A 136 4.31 -11.50 8.27
CA THR A 136 4.85 -12.76 7.74
C THR A 136 6.37 -12.80 7.90
N ASN A 137 6.90 -13.99 8.21
CA ASN A 137 8.35 -14.21 8.27
C ASN A 137 9.00 -14.23 6.89
N GLU A 138 8.22 -14.46 5.83
CA GLU A 138 8.69 -14.50 4.45
C GLU A 138 7.88 -13.54 3.58
N PRO A 139 8.20 -12.24 3.58
CA PRO A 139 7.50 -11.27 2.73
C PRO A 139 7.73 -11.56 1.26
N LYS A 140 6.74 -12.21 0.64
CA LYS A 140 6.67 -12.50 -0.80
C LYS A 140 5.38 -11.91 -1.36
N GLY A 141 5.43 -11.52 -2.63
CA GLY A 141 4.27 -10.95 -3.32
C GLY A 141 3.99 -9.49 -2.96
N LEU A 142 2.73 -9.12 -3.09
CA LEU A 142 2.23 -7.76 -2.92
C LEU A 142 1.65 -7.59 -1.51
N ARG A 143 1.95 -6.45 -0.89
CA ARG A 143 1.28 -5.98 0.34
C ARG A 143 0.02 -5.21 -0.01
N HIS A 144 -0.84 -4.91 0.96
CA HIS A 144 -1.91 -3.94 0.78
C HIS A 144 -1.33 -2.52 0.63
N VAL A 145 -1.90 -1.75 -0.30
CA VAL A 145 -1.53 -0.35 -0.52
C VAL A 145 -2.65 0.59 -0.10
N LYS A 146 -2.28 1.83 0.20
CA LYS A 146 -3.23 2.93 0.42
C LYS A 146 -4.22 3.02 -0.75
N ALA A 147 -5.45 3.41 -0.45
CA ALA A 147 -6.42 3.71 -1.50
C ALA A 147 -5.90 4.85 -2.41
N ASP A 148 -6.50 4.98 -3.59
CA ASP A 148 -6.23 6.16 -4.40
C ASP A 148 -7.02 7.34 -3.80
N ALA A 149 -6.39 8.49 -3.59
CA ALA A 149 -7.05 9.68 -3.08
C ALA A 149 -8.30 10.07 -3.90
N ARG A 150 -8.33 9.74 -5.20
CA ARG A 150 -9.48 9.99 -6.08
C ARG A 150 -10.67 9.08 -5.83
N THR A 151 -10.47 7.97 -5.12
CA THR A 151 -11.53 6.99 -4.83
C THR A 151 -12.27 7.29 -3.54
N TYR A 152 -11.81 8.27 -2.75
CA TYR A 152 -12.51 8.67 -1.54
C TYR A 152 -13.68 9.59 -1.86
N ASN A 153 -14.90 9.10 -1.62
CA ASN A 153 -16.14 9.86 -1.78
C ASN A 153 -16.74 10.31 -0.44
N GLY A 154 -15.92 10.57 0.58
CA GLY A 154 -16.33 11.20 1.85
C GLY A 154 -17.35 10.45 2.73
N ALA A 155 -17.99 9.40 2.21
CA ALA A 155 -19.20 8.82 2.78
C ALA A 155 -19.11 7.29 2.93
N SER A 156 -17.90 6.74 3.08
CA SER A 156 -17.78 5.32 3.37
C SER A 156 -18.10 5.06 4.85
N SER A 157 -19.25 4.41 5.09
CA SER A 157 -19.86 4.20 6.41
C SER A 157 -18.99 3.44 7.42
N ASN A 158 -17.89 2.81 6.98
CA ASN A 158 -17.07 1.94 7.81
C ASN A 158 -15.65 2.49 8.04
N GLY A 159 -15.40 3.77 7.70
CA GLY A 159 -14.08 4.40 7.91
C GLY A 159 -13.60 4.31 9.35
N ALA A 160 -14.43 4.72 10.30
CA ALA A 160 -14.08 4.67 11.73
C ALA A 160 -13.84 3.25 12.24
N GLU A 161 -14.61 2.26 11.78
CA GLU A 161 -14.38 0.85 12.14
C GLU A 161 -13.06 0.33 11.58
N TRP A 162 -12.72 0.72 10.35
CA TRP A 162 -11.45 0.34 9.73
C TRP A 162 -10.26 0.98 10.45
N GLU A 163 -10.37 2.27 10.81
CA GLU A 163 -9.34 2.97 11.59
C GLU A 163 -9.14 2.30 12.96
N ASN A 164 -10.22 2.01 13.69
CA ASN A 164 -10.14 1.34 14.98
C ASN A 164 -9.48 -0.05 14.88
N LYS A 165 -9.74 -0.80 13.80
CA LYS A 165 -9.09 -2.09 13.54
C LYS A 165 -7.60 -1.92 13.28
N LEU A 166 -7.20 -0.93 12.48
CA LEU A 166 -5.80 -0.65 12.18
C LEU A 166 -5.04 -0.18 13.43
N ASP A 167 -5.65 0.69 14.23
CA ASP A 167 -5.02 1.25 15.44
C ASP A 167 -4.88 0.23 16.57
N SER A 168 -5.65 -0.86 16.52
CA SER A 168 -5.60 -1.96 17.49
C SER A 168 -4.65 -3.10 17.08
N PHE A 169 -4.09 -3.05 15.87
CA PHE A 169 -3.15 -4.04 15.34
C PHE A 169 -1.72 -3.78 15.84
#